data_AF-A0A016TYX0-F1
#
_entry.id   AF-A0A016TYX0-F1
#
_cell.length_a   1.000
_cell.length_b   1.000
_cell.length_c   1.000
_cell.angle_alpha   90.00
_cell.angle_beta   90.00
_cell.angle_gamma   90.00
#
_symmetry.space_group_name_H-M   'P 1'
#
loop_
_entity.id
_entity.type
_entity.pdbx_description
1 polymer ?
#
loop_
_entity_poly.entity_id
_entity_poly.type
_entity_poly.pdbx_seq_one_letter_code
_entity_poly.pdbx_strand_id
1 'polypeptide(L)'
;MASDPVLADNSALGLFYVCPGAGKSLGSNDPGDYRCTVRDMTFADVIPEEQDPTIRSLRIHSIFSLARMISIYENKTDVDKKRFLIGSPTHTFVTVSGAKAYTFFKLNCEHVLKALLVHDGSSFAMAAKENVNIDITQLNDLANAGVRFAQTHVWEDVDIRGPVCKTVLFVPCGLRGYARCIRLEEGVSVIVYDSLKDVITSLRDTTHLSNCIFLTPTTDKPYDASEWQALSMAVTTVARLGTKLVAVSSPRGEAAVERHVRHVRGHQGVRRGNEEQYHYDVHAGAITR
;
A
#
# COMPACT_ATOMS: atom_id res chain seq x y z
N MET A 1 23.62 -37.17 38.50
CA MET A 1 22.23 -36.71 38.34
C MET A 1 22.27 -35.56 37.36
N ALA A 2 22.06 -35.85 36.08
CA ALA A 2 21.98 -34.83 35.04
C ALA A 2 20.56 -34.25 35.10
N SER A 3 20.46 -32.96 35.35
CA SER A 3 19.23 -32.20 35.25
C SER A 3 18.74 -32.25 33.80
N ASP A 4 17.51 -32.71 33.60
CA ASP A 4 16.79 -32.60 32.34
C ASP A 4 16.88 -31.15 31.83
N PRO A 5 17.10 -30.93 30.52
CA PRO A 5 16.90 -29.61 29.96
C PRO A 5 15.43 -29.30 30.12
N VAL A 6 15.12 -28.26 30.90
CA VAL A 6 13.78 -27.69 30.99
C VAL A 6 13.26 -27.57 29.58
N LEU A 7 12.31 -28.43 29.19
CA LEU A 7 11.54 -28.27 27.97
C LEU A 7 10.93 -26.88 28.10
N ALA A 8 11.47 -25.91 27.37
CA ALA A 8 10.90 -24.58 27.30
C ALA A 8 9.45 -24.77 26.85
N ASP A 9 8.51 -24.46 27.74
CA ASP A 9 7.08 -24.60 27.51
C ASP A 9 6.67 -23.57 26.45
N ASN A 10 6.82 -23.96 25.19
CA ASN A 10 6.51 -23.15 24.02
C ASN A 10 5.00 -23.11 23.74
N SER A 11 4.15 -23.63 24.64
CA SER A 11 2.69 -23.57 24.48
C SER A 11 2.16 -22.13 24.39
N ALA A 12 2.82 -21.19 25.08
CA ALA A 12 2.53 -19.75 24.99
C ALA A 12 2.75 -19.18 23.58
N LEU A 13 3.61 -19.80 22.76
CA LEU A 13 3.88 -19.36 21.39
C LEU A 13 2.70 -19.61 20.44
N GLY A 14 1.85 -20.61 20.74
CA GLY A 14 0.62 -20.88 20.00
C GLY A 14 -0.41 -19.73 20.11
N LEU A 15 -0.37 -18.95 21.19
CA LEU A 15 -1.25 -17.80 21.39
C LEU A 15 -0.95 -16.64 20.43
N PHE A 16 0.29 -16.53 19.95
CA PHE A 16 0.69 -15.58 18.90
C PHE A 16 0.20 -15.98 17.52
N TYR A 17 -0.53 -17.09 17.42
CA TYR A 17 -1.09 -17.58 16.19
C TYR A 17 -2.61 -17.50 16.18
N VAL A 18 -3.29 -18.29 17.01
CA VAL A 18 -4.75 -18.35 17.06
C VAL A 18 -5.21 -18.14 18.49
N CYS A 19 -6.09 -17.16 18.70
CA CYS A 19 -6.77 -17.00 19.97
C CYS A 19 -7.76 -18.18 20.16
N PRO A 20 -7.72 -18.90 21.30
CA PRO A 20 -8.64 -20.02 21.58
C PRO A 20 -10.10 -19.57 21.78
N GLY A 21 -10.36 -18.27 21.91
CA GLY A 21 -11.70 -17.68 22.03
C GLY A 21 -12.08 -17.39 23.48
N ALA A 22 -13.33 -17.01 23.73
CA ALA A 22 -13.84 -16.84 25.08
C ALA A 22 -13.96 -18.20 25.80
N GLY A 23 -13.56 -18.24 27.08
CA GLY A 23 -13.67 -19.42 27.94
C GLY A 23 -12.35 -19.82 28.63
N LYS A 24 -12.42 -20.84 29.49
CA LYS A 24 -11.25 -21.45 30.13
C LYS A 24 -10.47 -22.25 29.08
N SER A 25 -9.17 -22.00 28.92
CA SER A 25 -8.32 -22.86 28.11
C SER A 25 -8.39 -24.29 28.68
N LEU A 26 -8.88 -25.27 27.90
CA LEU A 26 -8.83 -26.67 28.31
C LEU A 26 -7.37 -27.06 28.53
N GLY A 27 -6.98 -27.24 29.80
CA GLY A 27 -5.66 -27.77 30.18
C GLY A 27 -4.74 -26.81 30.95
N SER A 28 -5.10 -25.54 31.17
CA SER A 28 -4.34 -24.67 32.08
C SER A 28 -5.09 -24.51 33.40
N ASN A 29 -4.36 -24.61 34.53
CA ASN A 29 -4.86 -24.32 35.88
C ASN A 29 -5.09 -22.82 36.11
N ASP A 30 -5.43 -22.06 35.07
CA ASP A 30 -5.61 -20.63 35.16
C ASP A 30 -7.05 -20.31 35.56
N PRO A 31 -7.29 -19.70 36.73
CA PRO A 31 -8.63 -19.50 37.27
C PRO A 31 -9.44 -18.40 36.57
N GLY A 32 -8.89 -17.72 35.56
CA GLY A 32 -9.53 -16.60 34.86
C GLY A 32 -10.41 -17.02 33.68
N ASP A 33 -11.63 -16.48 33.61
CA ASP A 33 -12.41 -16.45 32.37
C ASP A 33 -11.81 -15.41 31.43
N TYR A 34 -11.28 -15.84 30.29
CA TYR A 34 -10.69 -14.96 29.30
C TYR A 34 -11.75 -14.25 28.45
N ARG A 35 -11.63 -12.93 28.34
CA ARG A 35 -12.44 -12.10 27.45
C ARG A 35 -11.68 -11.83 26.16
N CYS A 36 -12.09 -12.51 25.09
CA CYS A 36 -11.50 -12.34 23.76
C CYS A 36 -12.61 -12.06 22.76
N THR A 37 -12.58 -10.87 22.16
CA THR A 37 -13.61 -10.40 21.21
C THR A 37 -13.19 -10.58 19.75
N VAL A 38 -11.92 -10.89 19.49
CA VAL A 38 -11.35 -10.92 18.13
C VAL A 38 -12.06 -11.89 17.17
N ARG A 39 -12.65 -12.98 17.67
CA ARG A 39 -13.34 -13.96 16.82
C ARG A 39 -14.66 -13.45 16.23
N ASP A 40 -15.26 -12.45 16.88
CA ASP A 40 -16.50 -11.81 16.43
C ASP A 40 -16.22 -10.55 15.61
N MET A 41 -14.94 -10.18 15.47
CA MET A 41 -14.51 -9.00 14.73
C MET A 41 -14.30 -9.29 13.24
N THR A 42 -14.50 -8.23 12.48
CA THR A 42 -14.36 -8.16 11.04
C THR A 42 -13.30 -7.13 10.66
N PHE A 43 -12.94 -7.10 9.39
CA PHE A 43 -11.98 -6.11 8.91
C PHE A 43 -12.50 -4.67 9.03
N ALA A 44 -13.82 -4.47 9.10
CA ALA A 44 -14.42 -3.17 9.41
C ALA A 44 -14.08 -2.67 10.83
N ASP A 45 -13.83 -3.57 11.78
CA ASP A 45 -13.40 -3.20 13.15
C ASP A 45 -11.92 -2.79 13.20
N VAL A 46 -11.15 -3.17 12.19
CA VAL A 46 -9.72 -2.83 12.03
C VAL A 46 -9.57 -1.54 11.24
N ILE A 47 -10.33 -1.38 10.16
CA ILE A 47 -10.31 -0.20 9.28
C ILE A 47 -11.75 0.29 9.09
N PRO A 48 -12.27 1.12 10.01
CA PRO A 48 -13.65 1.61 9.94
C PRO A 48 -13.98 2.38 8.65
N GLU A 49 -12.98 3.04 8.06
CA GLU A 49 -13.09 3.86 6.85
C GLU A 49 -13.18 3.06 5.54
N GLU A 50 -12.90 1.74 5.56
CA GLU A 50 -12.93 0.92 4.36
C GLU A 50 -14.33 0.93 3.73
N GLN A 51 -14.47 1.14 2.42
CA GLN A 51 -15.78 1.31 1.79
C GLN A 51 -16.32 0.02 1.14
N ASP A 52 -15.43 -0.91 0.76
CA ASP A 52 -15.80 -2.13 0.06
C ASP A 52 -16.51 -3.13 1.00
N PRO A 53 -17.79 -3.47 0.77
CA PRO A 53 -18.56 -4.31 1.68
C PRO A 53 -18.03 -5.76 1.75
N THR A 54 -17.41 -6.25 0.69
CA THR A 54 -16.79 -7.58 0.67
C THR A 54 -15.56 -7.59 1.55
N ILE A 55 -14.69 -6.58 1.47
CA ILE A 55 -13.49 -6.49 2.32
C ILE A 55 -13.89 -6.27 3.78
N ARG A 56 -14.83 -5.35 4.05
CA ARG A 56 -15.33 -5.01 5.39
C ARG A 56 -15.84 -6.23 6.16
N SER A 57 -16.56 -7.12 5.50
CA SER A 57 -17.24 -8.27 6.13
C SER A 57 -16.32 -9.46 6.42
N LEU A 58 -15.05 -9.41 6.01
CA LEU A 58 -14.12 -10.51 6.23
C LEU A 58 -13.80 -10.66 7.71
N ARG A 59 -13.95 -11.89 8.23
CA ARG A 59 -13.73 -12.22 9.64
C ARG A 59 -12.24 -12.38 9.95
N ILE A 60 -11.90 -12.05 11.19
CA ILE A 60 -10.55 -12.21 11.72
C ILE A 60 -10.46 -13.57 12.42
N HIS A 61 -9.57 -14.44 11.94
CA HIS A 61 -9.45 -15.81 12.46
C HIS A 61 -8.19 -16.04 13.30
N SER A 62 -7.11 -15.33 12.97
CA SER A 62 -5.78 -15.47 13.56
C SER A 62 -4.99 -14.18 13.40
N ILE A 63 -3.95 -13.98 14.21
CA ILE A 63 -3.04 -12.83 14.06
C ILE A 63 -2.44 -12.82 12.66
N PHE A 64 -2.05 -14.00 12.16
CA PHE A 64 -1.51 -14.15 10.82
C PHE A 64 -2.51 -13.76 9.73
N SER A 65 -3.77 -14.19 9.85
CA SER A 65 -4.81 -13.84 8.88
C SER A 65 -4.98 -12.32 8.80
N LEU A 66 -4.98 -11.63 9.94
CA LEU A 66 -5.06 -10.17 10.00
C LEU A 66 -3.79 -9.51 9.47
N ALA A 67 -2.60 -9.96 9.88
CA ALA A 67 -1.31 -9.44 9.42
C ALA A 67 -1.22 -9.46 7.89
N ARG A 68 -1.68 -10.54 7.29
CA ARG A 68 -1.80 -10.70 5.85
C ARG A 68 -2.81 -9.75 5.24
N MET A 69 -4.02 -9.65 5.80
CA MET A 69 -5.05 -8.75 5.28
C MET A 69 -4.56 -7.30 5.30
N ILE A 70 -3.93 -6.84 6.39
CA ILE A 70 -3.28 -5.52 6.50
C ILE A 70 -2.19 -5.38 5.43
N SER A 71 -1.30 -6.36 5.31
CA SER A 71 -0.21 -6.32 4.33
C SER A 71 -0.75 -6.15 2.89
N ILE A 72 -1.76 -6.93 2.50
CA ILE A 72 -2.40 -6.81 1.19
C ILE A 72 -3.10 -5.44 1.07
N TYR A 73 -3.82 -5.03 2.11
CA TYR A 73 -4.59 -3.79 2.14
C TYR A 73 -3.75 -2.56 1.84
N GLU A 74 -2.59 -2.46 2.49
CA GLU A 74 -1.68 -1.32 2.37
C GLU A 74 -0.79 -1.39 1.11
N ASN A 75 -0.71 -2.54 0.42
CA ASN A 75 0.21 -2.73 -0.71
C ASN A 75 -0.48 -2.94 -2.07
N LYS A 76 -1.78 -3.24 -2.12
CA LYS A 76 -2.52 -3.48 -3.38
C LYS A 76 -3.35 -2.27 -3.77
N THR A 77 -3.04 -1.68 -4.92
CA THR A 77 -3.74 -0.51 -5.49
C THR A 77 -5.03 -0.88 -6.20
N ASP A 78 -5.00 -1.96 -6.99
CA ASP A 78 -6.16 -2.49 -7.71
C ASP A 78 -7.20 -3.05 -6.73
N VAL A 79 -8.42 -2.51 -6.79
CA VAL A 79 -9.51 -2.82 -5.85
C VAL A 79 -10.01 -4.25 -6.03
N ASP A 80 -10.19 -4.71 -7.27
CA ASP A 80 -10.72 -6.05 -7.55
C ASP A 80 -9.69 -7.12 -7.18
N LYS A 81 -8.42 -6.88 -7.50
CA LYS A 81 -7.30 -7.72 -7.08
C LYS A 81 -7.14 -7.70 -5.57
N LYS A 82 -7.27 -6.55 -4.91
CA LYS A 82 -7.25 -6.45 -3.44
C LYS A 82 -8.37 -7.31 -2.85
N ARG A 83 -9.61 -7.15 -3.33
CA ARG A 83 -10.78 -7.94 -2.89
C ARG A 83 -10.53 -9.43 -3.03
N PHE A 84 -10.06 -9.86 -4.22
CA PHE A 84 -9.73 -11.25 -4.49
C PHE A 84 -8.63 -11.81 -3.58
N LEU A 85 -7.53 -11.07 -3.41
CA LEU A 85 -6.38 -11.53 -2.62
C LEU A 85 -6.65 -11.55 -1.12
N ILE A 86 -7.34 -10.54 -0.57
CA ILE A 86 -7.71 -10.51 0.85
C ILE A 86 -8.71 -11.66 1.14
N GLY A 87 -9.67 -11.90 0.24
CA GLY A 87 -10.65 -12.97 0.37
C GLY A 87 -10.09 -14.39 0.18
N SER A 88 -8.91 -14.55 -0.42
CA SER A 88 -8.31 -15.85 -0.71
C SER A 88 -7.36 -16.30 0.41
N PRO A 89 -7.75 -17.16 1.38
CA PRO A 89 -6.94 -17.53 2.55
C PRO A 89 -5.60 -18.22 2.23
N THR A 90 -5.48 -18.79 1.04
CA THR A 90 -4.28 -19.53 0.59
C THR A 90 -3.18 -18.63 0.05
N HIS A 91 -3.51 -17.39 -0.34
CA HIS A 91 -2.52 -16.42 -0.78
C HIS A 91 -1.69 -15.95 0.41
N THR A 92 -0.39 -16.18 0.37
CA THR A 92 0.54 -15.77 1.45
C THR A 92 1.28 -14.53 1.02
N PHE A 93 0.92 -13.40 1.64
CA PHE A 93 1.58 -12.12 1.43
C PHE A 93 1.59 -11.36 2.75
N VAL A 94 2.77 -11.27 3.36
CA VAL A 94 2.97 -10.52 4.60
C VAL A 94 4.17 -9.60 4.43
N THR A 95 4.02 -8.36 4.86
CA THR A 95 5.07 -7.34 4.91
C THR A 95 5.28 -6.90 6.35
N VAL A 96 6.24 -6.00 6.57
CA VAL A 96 6.53 -5.42 7.90
C VAL A 96 5.30 -4.79 8.53
N SER A 97 4.36 -4.27 7.72
CA SER A 97 3.15 -3.67 8.25
C SER A 97 2.13 -4.66 8.78
N GLY A 98 2.22 -5.94 8.41
CA GLY A 98 1.45 -7.00 9.05
C GLY A 98 1.70 -7.11 10.56
N ALA A 99 2.85 -6.64 11.06
CA ALA A 99 3.16 -6.60 12.49
C ALA A 99 2.11 -5.82 13.32
N LYS A 100 1.42 -4.85 12.71
CA LYS A 100 0.33 -4.07 13.33
C LYS A 100 -0.80 -4.95 13.88
N ALA A 101 -1.02 -6.13 13.29
CA ALA A 101 -2.03 -7.09 13.77
C ALA A 101 -1.80 -7.52 15.23
N TYR A 102 -0.55 -7.55 15.70
CA TYR A 102 -0.24 -7.92 17.07
C TYR A 102 -0.73 -6.88 18.07
N THR A 103 -0.68 -5.59 17.72
CA THR A 103 -1.22 -4.51 18.55
C THR A 103 -2.75 -4.56 18.59
N PHE A 104 -3.42 -4.89 17.48
CA PHE A 104 -4.87 -5.11 17.45
C PHE A 104 -5.28 -6.26 18.38
N PHE A 105 -4.57 -7.38 18.32
CA PHE A 105 -4.83 -8.52 19.20
C PHE A 105 -4.44 -8.23 20.65
N LYS A 106 -3.38 -7.46 20.92
CA LYS A 106 -3.04 -6.98 22.28
C LYS A 106 -4.19 -6.22 22.92
N LEU A 107 -4.91 -5.40 22.14
CA LEU A 107 -6.06 -4.65 22.64
C LEU A 107 -7.29 -5.56 22.88
N ASN A 108 -7.53 -6.53 22.01
CA ASN A 108 -8.82 -7.24 21.93
C ASN A 108 -8.79 -8.71 22.40
N CYS A 109 -7.62 -9.22 22.81
CA CYS A 109 -7.42 -10.60 23.25
C CYS A 109 -6.57 -10.65 24.53
N GLU A 110 -7.21 -10.99 25.66
CA GLU A 110 -6.52 -11.13 26.94
C GLU A 110 -5.41 -12.18 26.94
N HIS A 111 -5.54 -13.26 26.15
CA HIS A 111 -4.47 -14.25 26.02
C HIS A 111 -3.20 -13.65 25.42
N VAL A 112 -3.35 -12.84 24.36
CA VAL A 112 -2.22 -12.18 23.68
C VAL A 112 -1.65 -11.08 24.57
N LEU A 113 -2.50 -10.29 25.23
CA LEU A 113 -2.05 -9.29 26.19
C LEU A 113 -1.22 -9.93 27.32
N LYS A 114 -1.74 -10.99 27.95
CA LYS A 114 -1.04 -11.71 29.01
C LYS A 114 0.29 -12.27 28.49
N ALA A 115 0.28 -12.94 27.34
CA ALA A 115 1.49 -13.46 26.71
C ALA A 115 2.53 -12.36 26.46
N LEU A 116 2.13 -11.18 25.98
CA LEU A 116 3.03 -10.04 25.78
C LEU A 116 3.57 -9.44 27.08
N LEU A 117 2.80 -9.47 28.17
CA LEU A 117 3.21 -8.94 29.48
C LEU A 117 4.26 -9.81 30.18
N VAL A 118 4.17 -11.14 30.05
CA VAL A 118 5.20 -12.06 30.56
C VAL A 118 6.39 -12.23 29.63
N HIS A 119 6.28 -11.82 28.38
CA HIS A 119 7.35 -11.93 27.41
C HIS A 119 8.34 -10.76 27.54
N ASP A 120 9.62 -11.08 27.73
CA ASP A 120 10.71 -10.11 27.94
C ASP A 120 11.16 -9.39 26.65
N GLY A 121 10.58 -9.76 25.50
CA GLY A 121 10.93 -9.19 24.20
C GLY A 121 12.09 -9.90 23.49
N SER A 122 12.62 -10.98 24.08
CA SER A 122 13.63 -11.82 23.44
C SER A 122 13.09 -12.52 22.18
N SER A 123 13.96 -12.84 21.24
CA SER A 123 13.54 -13.55 20.03
C SER A 123 13.16 -14.99 20.37
N PHE A 124 12.03 -15.46 19.85
CA PHE A 124 11.63 -16.86 19.93
C PHE A 124 11.58 -17.52 18.55
N ALA A 125 11.66 -18.84 18.54
CA ALA A 125 11.48 -19.65 17.34
C ALA A 125 10.32 -20.61 17.56
N MET A 126 9.28 -20.51 16.73
CA MET A 126 8.19 -21.47 16.71
C MET A 126 8.70 -22.80 16.19
N ALA A 127 8.34 -23.89 16.89
CA ALA A 127 8.74 -25.25 16.52
C ALA A 127 7.88 -25.87 15.41
N ALA A 128 6.68 -25.32 15.16
CA ALA A 128 5.75 -25.82 14.15
C ALA A 128 4.94 -24.68 13.51
N LYS A 129 4.57 -24.86 12.24
CA LYS A 129 3.54 -24.05 11.56
C LYS A 129 2.20 -24.74 11.74
N GLU A 130 1.34 -24.26 12.63
CA GLU A 130 -0.01 -24.83 12.74
C GLU A 130 -0.88 -24.26 11.63
N ASN A 131 -1.13 -25.03 10.56
CA ASN A 131 -2.09 -24.68 9.51
C ASN A 131 -1.86 -23.31 8.80
N VAL A 132 -0.64 -22.77 8.84
CA VAL A 132 -0.25 -21.60 8.02
C VAL A 132 0.43 -22.05 6.75
N ASN A 133 0.01 -21.49 5.62
CA ASN A 133 0.72 -21.65 4.36
C ASN A 133 1.88 -20.64 4.21
N ILE A 134 2.74 -20.49 5.22
CA ILE A 134 3.95 -19.63 5.17
C ILE A 134 5.18 -20.46 5.57
N ASP A 135 6.34 -20.03 5.08
CA ASP A 135 7.61 -20.58 5.55
C ASP A 135 7.82 -20.26 7.04
N ILE A 136 8.38 -21.22 7.79
CA ILE A 136 8.53 -21.10 9.25
C ILE A 136 9.52 -19.99 9.62
N THR A 137 10.51 -19.70 8.77
CA THR A 137 11.45 -18.58 9.02
C THR A 137 10.73 -17.24 8.91
N GLN A 138 9.92 -17.06 7.84
CA GLN A 138 9.12 -15.85 7.65
C GLN A 138 8.06 -15.68 8.75
N LEU A 139 7.49 -16.78 9.25
CA LEU A 139 6.57 -16.75 10.38
C LEU A 139 7.25 -16.26 11.65
N ASN A 140 8.44 -16.78 11.95
CA ASN A 140 9.23 -16.34 13.10
C ASN A 140 9.63 -14.87 12.97
N ASP A 141 10.06 -14.42 11.80
CA ASP A 141 10.41 -13.02 11.56
C ASP A 141 9.23 -12.09 11.80
N LEU A 142 8.05 -12.44 11.25
CA LEU A 142 6.81 -11.71 11.46
C LEU A 142 6.42 -11.69 12.95
N ALA A 143 6.48 -12.83 13.62
CA ALA A 143 6.04 -12.94 15.01
C ALA A 143 6.94 -12.14 15.95
N ASN A 144 8.26 -12.23 15.77
CA ASN A 144 9.23 -11.43 16.53
C ASN A 144 9.10 -9.93 16.21
N ALA A 145 8.87 -9.55 14.95
CA ALA A 145 8.57 -8.16 14.59
C ALA A 145 7.27 -7.67 15.23
N GLY A 146 6.22 -8.50 15.20
CA GLY A 146 4.92 -8.25 15.77
C GLY A 146 4.94 -8.04 17.29
N VAL A 147 5.63 -8.91 18.02
CA VAL A 147 5.80 -8.77 19.47
C VAL A 147 6.51 -7.47 19.83
N ARG A 148 7.65 -7.16 19.17
CA ARG A 148 8.37 -5.90 19.40
C ARG A 148 7.53 -4.67 19.07
N PHE A 149 6.76 -4.74 17.99
CA PHE A 149 5.86 -3.66 17.58
C PHE A 149 4.76 -3.45 18.63
N ALA A 150 4.09 -4.52 19.07
CA ALA A 150 3.03 -4.47 20.06
C ALA A 150 3.52 -4.08 21.46
N GLN A 151 4.78 -4.36 21.82
CA GLN A 151 5.36 -3.90 23.08
C GLN A 151 5.58 -2.37 23.12
N THR A 152 5.84 -1.76 21.97
CA THR A 152 6.21 -0.34 21.85
C THR A 152 5.07 0.56 21.36
N HIS A 153 3.96 -0.01 20.90
CA HIS A 153 2.81 0.73 20.35
C HIS A 153 1.50 0.37 21.07
N VAL A 154 0.57 1.32 21.06
CA VAL A 154 -0.85 1.13 21.41
C VAL A 154 -1.68 1.22 20.15
N TRP A 155 -2.85 0.58 20.11
CA TRP A 155 -3.62 0.42 18.87
C TRP A 155 -4.13 1.76 18.33
N GLU A 156 -4.42 2.70 19.23
CA GLU A 156 -4.94 4.04 18.92
C GLU A 156 -3.97 4.87 18.07
N ASP A 157 -2.67 4.61 18.17
CA ASP A 157 -1.61 5.28 17.40
C ASP A 157 -1.26 4.53 16.10
N VAL A 158 -1.84 3.35 15.88
CA VAL A 158 -1.54 2.53 14.70
C VAL A 158 -2.41 2.99 13.53
N ASP A 159 -1.75 3.64 12.58
CA ASP A 159 -2.38 4.06 11.34
C ASP A 159 -2.26 2.97 10.27
N ILE A 160 -3.39 2.50 9.73
CA ILE A 160 -3.42 1.57 8.59
C ILE A 160 -3.99 2.32 7.39
N ARG A 161 -3.10 2.70 6.47
CA ARG A 161 -3.48 3.42 5.27
C ARG A 161 -3.52 2.48 4.08
N GLY A 162 -4.49 2.69 3.19
CA GLY A 162 -4.42 2.11 1.85
C GLY A 162 -3.08 2.45 1.16
N PRO A 163 -2.71 1.76 0.08
CA PRO A 163 -1.47 2.03 -0.62
C PRO A 163 -1.38 3.51 -0.95
N VAL A 164 -0.24 4.12 -0.63
CA VAL A 164 0.08 5.47 -1.09
C VAL A 164 0.23 5.38 -2.62
N CYS A 165 -0.88 5.69 -3.28
CA CYS A 165 -1.04 5.68 -4.71
C CYS A 165 -0.18 6.80 -5.31
N LYS A 166 1.06 6.48 -5.69
CA LYS A 166 1.97 7.47 -6.26
C LYS A 166 1.45 7.91 -7.62
N THR A 167 1.21 9.21 -7.77
CA THR A 167 0.96 9.83 -9.07
C THR A 167 2.27 10.34 -9.63
N VAL A 168 2.62 9.97 -10.86
CA VAL A 168 3.78 10.51 -11.56
C VAL A 168 3.32 11.40 -12.70
N LEU A 169 3.85 12.62 -12.73
CA LEU A 169 3.70 13.56 -13.83
C LEU A 169 5.03 13.61 -14.61
N PHE A 170 5.04 13.12 -15.84
CA PHE A 170 6.16 13.23 -16.76
C PHE A 170 6.08 14.55 -17.52
N VAL A 171 7.05 15.43 -17.28
CA VAL A 171 7.09 16.79 -17.83
C VAL A 171 8.27 16.89 -18.78
N PRO A 172 8.07 17.28 -20.06
CA PRO A 172 9.19 17.52 -20.96
C PRO A 172 10.04 18.68 -20.44
N CYS A 173 11.35 18.64 -20.69
CA CYS A 173 12.30 19.65 -20.21
C CYS A 173 11.93 21.10 -20.59
N GLY A 174 11.24 21.32 -21.71
CA GLY A 174 10.71 22.63 -22.10
C GLY A 174 9.67 23.21 -21.13
N LEU A 175 9.05 22.37 -20.30
CA LEU A 175 8.09 22.73 -19.26
C LEU A 175 8.64 22.58 -17.84
N ARG A 176 9.97 22.46 -17.66
CA ARG A 176 10.63 22.37 -16.33
C ARG A 176 10.28 23.51 -15.37
N GLY A 177 9.77 24.63 -15.89
CA GLY A 177 9.28 25.77 -15.10
C GLY A 177 7.93 25.57 -14.42
N TYR A 178 7.32 24.38 -14.49
CA TYR A 178 5.99 24.06 -13.97
C TYR A 178 5.78 24.46 -12.50
N ALA A 179 6.83 24.39 -11.66
CA ALA A 179 6.76 24.70 -10.24
C ALA A 179 6.32 26.15 -9.93
N ARG A 180 6.41 27.05 -10.92
CA ARG A 180 5.94 28.43 -10.81
C ARG A 180 4.42 28.57 -11.02
N CYS A 181 3.79 27.57 -11.63
CA CYS A 181 2.41 27.63 -12.08
C CYS A 181 1.50 26.63 -11.36
N ILE A 182 2.06 25.57 -10.78
CA ILE A 182 1.33 24.44 -10.21
C ILE A 182 1.84 24.17 -8.80
N ARG A 183 0.92 24.04 -7.84
CA ARG A 183 1.20 23.45 -6.53
C ARG A 183 0.91 21.96 -6.60
N LEU A 184 1.84 21.14 -6.16
CA LEU A 184 1.68 19.68 -6.14
C LEU A 184 0.95 19.27 -4.86
N GLU A 185 0.03 18.33 -5.00
CA GLU A 185 -0.59 17.65 -3.86
C GLU A 185 0.33 16.55 -3.31
N GLU A 186 0.05 16.09 -2.10
CA GLU A 186 0.77 14.98 -1.47
C GLU A 186 0.63 13.69 -2.30
N GLY A 187 1.73 12.95 -2.48
CA GLY A 187 1.75 11.74 -3.31
C GLY A 187 1.89 11.99 -4.82
N VAL A 188 2.01 13.25 -5.27
CA VAL A 188 2.36 13.60 -6.66
C VAL A 188 3.86 13.84 -6.78
N SER A 189 4.50 13.09 -7.67
CA SER A 189 5.91 13.26 -8.03
C SER A 189 6.04 13.71 -9.48
N VAL A 190 6.98 14.61 -9.75
CA VAL A 190 7.23 15.13 -11.09
C VAL A 190 8.58 14.62 -11.57
N ILE A 191 8.61 14.04 -12.76
CA ILE A 191 9.83 13.60 -13.43
C ILE A 191 9.97 14.44 -14.69
N VAL A 192 11.01 15.27 -14.71
CA VAL A 192 11.37 16.03 -15.91
C VAL A 192 12.17 15.12 -16.82
N TYR A 193 11.79 15.03 -18.09
CA TYR A 193 12.44 14.16 -19.07
C TYR A 193 12.96 14.95 -20.28
N ASP A 194 14.07 14.49 -20.85
CA ASP A 194 14.67 15.04 -22.08
C ASP A 194 14.38 14.13 -23.29
N SER A 195 14.17 12.83 -23.06
CA SER A 195 13.88 11.83 -24.08
C SER A 195 12.78 10.84 -23.66
N LEU A 196 12.17 10.15 -24.63
CA LEU A 196 11.19 9.09 -24.33
C LEU A 196 11.84 7.90 -23.58
N LYS A 197 13.15 7.69 -23.71
CA LYS A 197 13.87 6.64 -22.98
C LYS A 197 13.88 6.90 -21.48
N ASP A 198 14.01 8.16 -21.06
CA ASP A 198 13.99 8.54 -19.64
C ASP A 198 12.65 8.19 -18.99
N VAL A 199 11.56 8.39 -19.75
CA VAL A 199 10.20 8.02 -19.32
C VAL A 199 10.08 6.51 -19.17
N ILE A 200 10.59 5.74 -20.14
CA ILE A 200 10.57 4.27 -20.09
C ILE A 200 11.35 3.74 -18.87
N THR A 201 12.54 4.26 -18.62
CA THR A 201 13.37 3.87 -17.47
C THR A 201 12.64 4.21 -16.17
N SER A 202 12.14 5.43 -16.05
CA SER A 202 11.40 5.88 -14.87
C SER A 202 10.12 5.08 -14.60
N LEU A 203 9.40 4.67 -15.64
CA LEU A 203 8.22 3.81 -15.53
C LEU A 203 8.57 2.41 -15.00
N ARG A 204 9.75 1.89 -15.32
CA ARG A 204 10.23 0.59 -14.82
C ARG A 204 10.67 0.66 -13.36
N ASP A 205 11.31 1.77 -12.99
CA ASP A 205 11.86 1.95 -11.64
C ASP A 205 10.78 2.38 -10.63
N THR A 206 9.65 2.92 -11.10
CA THR A 206 8.56 3.35 -10.23
C THR A 206 7.65 2.19 -9.86
N THR A 207 7.68 1.79 -8.59
CA THR A 207 6.72 0.85 -8.00
C THR A 207 5.47 1.57 -7.47
N HIS A 208 4.35 0.86 -7.36
CA HIS A 208 3.07 1.37 -6.80
C HIS A 208 2.48 2.61 -7.51
N LEU A 209 2.69 2.73 -8.82
CA LEU A 209 2.17 3.81 -9.66
C LEU A 209 0.64 3.68 -9.85
N SER A 210 -0.12 4.65 -9.32
CA SER A 210 -1.59 4.67 -9.43
C SER A 210 -2.07 5.43 -10.65
N ASN A 211 -1.47 6.61 -10.90
CA ASN A 211 -1.76 7.47 -12.03
C ASN A 211 -0.44 7.89 -12.68
N CYS A 212 -0.40 7.85 -14.00
CA CYS A 212 0.69 8.39 -14.79
C CYS A 212 0.14 9.40 -15.78
N ILE A 213 0.54 10.66 -15.59
CA ILE A 213 0.22 11.77 -16.47
C ILE A 213 1.45 12.03 -17.33
N PHE A 214 1.33 11.83 -18.63
CA PHE A 214 2.39 12.03 -19.60
C PHE A 214 2.09 13.26 -20.45
N LEU A 215 2.91 14.30 -20.29
CA LEU A 215 2.89 15.46 -21.18
C LEU A 215 3.75 15.13 -22.40
N THR A 216 3.22 15.28 -23.62
CA THR A 216 3.98 14.95 -24.85
C THR A 216 5.20 15.86 -25.01
N PRO A 217 6.25 15.45 -25.77
CA PRO A 217 7.45 16.26 -25.92
C PRO A 217 7.16 17.63 -26.52
N THR A 218 7.89 18.66 -26.07
CA THR A 218 7.80 20.03 -26.58
C THR A 218 8.70 20.30 -27.78
N THR A 219 9.51 19.33 -28.22
CA THR A 219 10.41 19.51 -29.36
C THR A 219 9.65 19.52 -30.69
N ASP A 220 10.14 20.31 -31.64
CA ASP A 220 9.67 20.31 -33.04
C ASP A 220 10.12 19.07 -33.80
N LYS A 221 11.23 18.45 -33.36
CA LYS A 221 11.74 17.25 -34.01
C LYS A 221 10.80 16.07 -33.71
N PRO A 222 10.28 15.37 -34.74
CA PRO A 222 9.53 14.16 -34.51
C PRO A 222 10.45 13.07 -33.95
N TYR A 223 9.93 12.31 -32.99
CA TYR A 223 10.56 11.08 -32.52
C TYR A 223 10.27 9.93 -33.50
N ASP A 224 11.18 8.96 -33.55
CA ASP A 224 11.01 7.80 -34.41
C ASP A 224 9.84 6.93 -33.93
N ALA A 225 9.17 6.26 -34.88
CA ALA A 225 8.04 5.38 -34.57
C ALA A 225 8.44 4.24 -33.61
N SER A 226 9.68 3.75 -33.71
CA SER A 226 10.24 2.72 -32.83
C SER A 226 10.35 3.19 -31.38
N GLU A 227 10.67 4.46 -31.14
CA GLU A 227 10.75 5.03 -29.79
C GLU A 227 9.36 5.20 -29.16
N TRP A 228 8.38 5.65 -29.97
CA TRP A 228 6.98 5.68 -29.55
C TRP A 228 6.43 4.29 -29.24
N GLN A 229 6.78 3.30 -30.05
CA GLN A 229 6.37 1.92 -29.82
C GLN A 229 6.99 1.34 -28.54
N ALA A 230 8.28 1.62 -28.29
CA ALA A 230 8.94 1.22 -27.05
C ALA A 230 8.27 1.84 -25.81
N LEU A 231 7.90 3.13 -25.88
CA LEU A 231 7.15 3.79 -24.82
C LEU A 231 5.77 3.15 -24.64
N SER A 232 5.04 2.90 -25.73
CA SER A 232 3.73 2.26 -25.71
C SER A 232 3.76 0.91 -25.01
N MET A 233 4.80 0.10 -25.24
CA MET A 233 4.99 -1.19 -24.56
C MET A 233 5.21 -1.03 -23.04
N ALA A 234 6.03 -0.05 -22.63
CA ALA A 234 6.27 0.23 -21.21
C ALA A 234 4.99 0.72 -20.52
N VAL A 235 4.27 1.63 -21.17
CA VAL A 235 2.99 2.18 -20.72
C VAL A 235 1.92 1.09 -20.61
N THR A 236 1.84 0.18 -21.59
CA THR A 236 0.93 -0.98 -21.54
C THR A 236 1.23 -1.90 -20.36
N THR A 237 2.53 -2.09 -20.05
CA THR A 237 2.94 -2.92 -18.91
C THR A 237 2.41 -2.35 -17.59
N VAL A 238 2.55 -1.04 -17.36
CA VAL A 238 2.04 -0.41 -16.14
C VAL A 238 0.51 -0.31 -16.13
N ALA A 239 -0.14 -0.12 -17.29
CA ALA A 239 -1.60 -0.16 -17.41
C ALA A 239 -2.17 -1.51 -16.96
N ARG A 240 -1.54 -2.62 -17.37
CA ARG A 240 -1.91 -3.98 -16.95
C ARG A 240 -1.74 -4.22 -15.45
N LEU A 241 -0.95 -3.40 -14.77
CA LEU A 241 -0.78 -3.42 -13.32
C LEU A 241 -1.80 -2.53 -12.58
N GLY A 242 -2.75 -1.92 -13.31
CA GLY A 242 -3.83 -1.11 -12.76
C GLY A 242 -3.53 0.40 -12.73
N THR A 243 -2.44 0.86 -13.36
CA THR A 243 -2.14 2.29 -13.48
C THR A 243 -3.10 2.99 -14.44
N LYS A 244 -3.71 4.10 -14.01
CA LYS A 244 -4.47 5.00 -14.89
C LYS A 244 -3.52 5.89 -15.69
N LEU A 245 -3.75 5.99 -16.99
CA LEU A 245 -2.89 6.71 -17.91
C LEU A 245 -3.62 7.92 -18.48
N VAL A 246 -2.97 9.09 -18.42
CA VAL A 246 -3.45 10.32 -19.05
C VAL A 246 -2.34 10.87 -19.91
N ALA A 247 -2.58 10.97 -21.22
CA ALA A 247 -1.68 11.65 -22.14
C ALA A 247 -2.22 13.05 -22.42
N VAL A 248 -1.38 14.07 -22.30
CA VAL A 248 -1.74 15.47 -22.54
C VAL A 248 -0.79 16.05 -23.58
N SER A 249 -1.36 16.65 -24.62
CA SER A 249 -0.58 17.29 -25.67
C SER A 249 0.06 18.59 -25.18
N SER A 250 1.40 18.66 -25.26
CA SER A 250 2.16 19.87 -24.98
C SER A 250 2.34 20.75 -26.21
N PRO A 251 2.59 22.07 -26.05
CA PRO A 251 3.00 22.95 -27.14
C PRO A 251 4.29 22.42 -27.79
N ARG A 252 4.31 22.31 -29.13
CA ARG A 252 5.48 21.85 -29.88
C ARG A 252 6.24 23.05 -30.43
N GLY A 253 7.55 23.06 -30.17
CA GLY A 253 8.48 24.10 -30.58
C GLY A 253 8.68 25.20 -29.55
N GLU A 254 9.89 25.77 -29.54
CA GLU A 254 10.27 26.81 -28.58
C GLU A 254 9.35 28.03 -28.66
N ALA A 255 8.95 28.43 -29.87
CA ALA A 255 8.05 29.56 -30.09
C ALA A 255 6.61 29.31 -29.58
N ALA A 256 6.14 28.05 -29.56
CA ALA A 256 4.83 27.71 -29.02
C ALA A 256 4.89 27.61 -27.48
N VAL A 257 5.97 27.03 -26.95
CA VAL A 257 6.23 26.98 -25.50
C VAL A 257 6.33 28.39 -24.92
N GLU A 258 7.08 29.28 -25.57
CA GLU A 258 7.24 30.66 -25.11
C GLU A 258 5.91 31.43 -25.13
N ARG A 259 5.12 31.27 -26.19
CA ARG A 259 3.76 31.84 -26.25
C ARG A 259 2.87 31.31 -25.14
N HIS A 260 2.93 30.01 -24.87
CA HIS A 260 2.14 29.39 -23.81
C HIS A 260 2.56 29.89 -22.42
N VAL A 261 3.87 30.01 -22.15
CA VAL A 261 4.39 30.57 -20.89
C VAL A 261 3.98 32.04 -20.72
N ARG A 262 4.04 32.85 -21.78
CA ARG A 262 3.59 34.26 -21.75
C ARG A 262 2.09 34.37 -21.49
N HIS A 263 1.28 33.53 -22.13
CA HIS A 263 -0.18 33.50 -21.94
C HIS A 263 -0.57 33.10 -20.51
N VAL A 264 0.03 32.05 -19.96
CA VAL A 264 -0.22 31.62 -18.57
C VAL A 264 0.21 32.69 -17.56
N ARG A 265 1.35 33.37 -17.79
CA ARG A 265 1.79 34.50 -16.96
C ARG A 265 0.84 35.70 -17.05
N GLY A 266 0.32 35.99 -18.24
CA GLY A 266 -0.73 37.02 -18.44
C GLY A 266 -1.98 36.72 -17.63
N HIS A 267 -2.44 35.46 -17.60
CA HIS A 267 -3.61 35.05 -16.83
C HIS A 267 -3.40 35.04 -15.31
N GLN A 268 -2.19 34.77 -14.81
CA GLN A 268 -1.89 34.92 -13.38
C GLN A 268 -1.93 36.40 -12.93
N GLY A 269 -1.66 37.35 -13.82
CA GLY A 269 -1.85 38.79 -13.57
C GLY A 269 -3.31 39.25 -13.62
N VAL A 270 -4.16 38.57 -14.41
CA VAL A 270 -5.58 38.91 -14.59
C VAL A 270 -6.49 38.23 -13.57
N ARG A 271 -6.08 37.13 -12.92
CA ARG A 271 -6.85 36.43 -11.85
C ARG A 271 -7.08 37.24 -10.56
N ARG A 272 -6.85 38.55 -10.55
CA ARG A 272 -7.39 39.50 -9.55
C ARG A 272 -8.70 40.16 -9.97
N GLY A 273 -9.24 39.87 -11.16
CA GLY A 273 -10.54 40.37 -11.60
C GLY A 273 -11.14 39.49 -12.69
N ASN A 274 -12.31 38.95 -12.38
CA ASN A 274 -13.29 38.32 -13.27
C ASN A 274 -13.08 36.84 -13.63
N GLU A 275 -14.10 36.06 -13.26
CA GLU A 275 -14.38 34.71 -13.72
C GLU A 275 -14.74 34.75 -15.21
N GLU A 276 -13.91 34.14 -16.06
CA GLU A 276 -14.36 33.69 -17.38
C GLU A 276 -13.97 32.22 -17.57
N GLN A 277 -15.01 31.44 -17.87
CA GLN A 277 -15.01 30.00 -18.09
C GLN A 277 -14.66 29.74 -19.56
N TYR A 278 -13.57 29.01 -19.82
CA TYR A 278 -13.19 28.65 -21.18
C TYR A 278 -13.07 27.13 -21.36
N HIS A 279 -13.74 26.65 -22.41
CA HIS A 279 -13.72 25.29 -22.93
C HIS A 279 -12.33 24.95 -23.48
N TYR A 280 -11.72 23.86 -23.00
CA TYR A 280 -10.62 23.20 -23.70
C TYR A 280 -11.21 22.05 -24.53
N ASP A 281 -10.90 22.01 -25.83
CA ASP A 281 -11.17 20.87 -26.69
C ASP A 281 -10.27 19.70 -26.26
N VAL A 282 -10.84 18.82 -25.43
CA VAL A 282 -10.23 17.54 -25.06
C VAL A 282 -10.51 16.54 -26.18
N HIS A 283 -9.57 16.36 -27.10
CA HIS A 283 -9.56 15.15 -27.92
C HIS A 283 -9.11 13.97 -27.06
N ALA A 284 -10.09 13.36 -26.38
CA ALA A 284 -9.93 12.06 -25.72
C ALA A 284 -9.83 10.97 -26.78
N GLY A 285 -8.60 10.66 -27.21
CA GLY A 285 -8.33 9.43 -27.95
C GLY A 285 -8.41 8.25 -27.00
N ALA A 286 -9.58 7.64 -26.87
CA ALA A 286 -9.72 6.34 -26.22
C ALA A 286 -8.99 5.28 -27.06
N ILE A 287 -7.88 4.76 -26.55
CA ILE A 287 -7.29 3.53 -27.08
C ILE A 287 -8.05 2.38 -26.42
N THR A 288 -9.15 1.96 -27.04
CA THR A 288 -9.85 0.71 -26.74
C THR A 288 -9.51 -0.35 -27.77
N ARG A 289 -8.74 -1.36 -27.38
CA ARG A 289 -9.06 -2.80 -27.43
C ARG A 289 -7.84 -3.62 -27.03
#